data_AF-A0A924ZM87-F1
#
_entry.id   AF-A0A924ZM87-F1
#
_cell.length_a   1.000
_cell.length_b   1.000
_cell.length_c   1.000
_cell.angle_alpha   90.00
_cell.angle_beta   90.00
_cell.angle_gamma   90.00
#
_symmetry.space_group_name_H-M   'P 1'
#
loop_
_entity.id
_entity.type
_entity.pdbx_description
1 polymer ?
#
loop_
_entity_poly.entity_id
_entity_poly.type
_entity_poly.pdbx_seq_one_letter_code
_entity_poly.pdbx_strand_id
1 'polypeptide(L)'
;MKLYPIETGNFKLDGGAMFGVVPKTIWNKTNPADENNLIDIAARCLLIEDGNQLILIDTGMGDKQSDKFFGYYSLWGTHSMDKSLAKYGFHRDDIT
;
A
#
# COMPACT_ATOMS: atom_id res chain seq x y z
N MET A 1 22.64 -1.05 7.42
CA MET A 1 21.38 -1.31 6.72
C MET A 1 20.33 -2.01 7.59
N LYS A 2 19.24 -1.31 7.92
CA LYS A 2 17.99 -1.87 8.47
C LYS A 2 16.84 -1.56 7.52
N LEU A 3 15.85 -2.46 7.45
CA LEU A 3 14.73 -2.38 6.53
C LEU A 3 13.41 -2.34 7.31
N TYR A 4 12.51 -1.44 6.93
CA TYR A 4 11.20 -1.29 7.56
C TYR A 4 10.07 -1.32 6.52
N PRO A 5 8.99 -2.07 6.77
CA PRO A 5 7.77 -1.99 6.00
C PRO A 5 6.94 -0.79 6.44
N ILE A 6 6.73 0.18 5.56
CA ILE A 6 5.90 1.37 5.85
C ILE A 6 4.57 1.22 5.14
N GLU A 7 3.49 0.97 5.88
CA GLU A 7 2.14 0.81 5.33
C GLU A 7 1.52 2.17 5.02
N THR A 8 1.07 2.36 3.78
CA THR A 8 0.66 3.67 3.25
C THR A 8 -0.77 3.67 2.68
N GLY A 9 -1.58 2.72 3.14
CA GLY A 9 -3.01 2.63 2.85
C GLY A 9 -3.42 1.27 2.32
N ASN A 10 -4.66 0.88 2.60
CA ASN A 10 -5.26 -0.32 2.02
C ASN A 10 -6.38 0.07 1.08
N PHE A 11 -6.52 -0.70 0.02
CA PHE A 11 -7.47 -0.46 -1.05
C PHE A 11 -7.89 -1.78 -1.69
N LYS A 12 -8.84 -1.70 -2.61
CA LYS A 12 -9.30 -2.84 -3.39
C LYS A 12 -9.18 -2.58 -4.88
N LEU A 13 -8.93 -3.63 -5.65
CA LEU A 13 -8.93 -3.62 -7.11
C LEU A 13 -9.57 -4.89 -7.66
N ASP A 14 -10.03 -4.84 -8.90
CA ASP A 14 -10.55 -6.03 -9.59
C ASP A 14 -9.48 -7.14 -9.65
N GLY A 15 -9.81 -8.31 -9.11
CA GLY A 15 -8.88 -9.44 -9.08
C GLY A 15 -8.53 -9.95 -10.47
N GLY A 16 -9.46 -9.89 -11.43
CA GLY A 16 -9.19 -10.26 -12.82
C GLY A 16 -8.14 -9.35 -13.46
N ALA A 17 -8.23 -8.04 -13.24
CA ALA A 17 -7.25 -7.08 -13.72
C ALA A 17 -5.86 -7.31 -13.10
N MET A 18 -5.80 -7.68 -11.81
CA MET A 18 -4.52 -7.91 -11.12
C MET A 18 -3.84 -9.23 -11.50
N PHE A 19 -4.61 -10.25 -11.85
CA PHE A 19 -4.11 -11.60 -12.17
C PHE A 19 -4.12 -11.92 -13.68
N GLY A 20 -4.64 -11.02 -14.52
CA GLY A 20 -4.60 -11.11 -15.97
C GLY A 20 -5.22 -12.41 -16.50
N VAL A 21 -4.39 -13.23 -17.17
CA VAL A 21 -4.82 -14.47 -17.81
C VAL A 21 -5.05 -15.63 -16.83
N VAL A 22 -4.67 -15.47 -15.55
CA VAL A 22 -4.82 -16.53 -14.56
C VAL A 22 -6.31 -16.72 -14.23
N PRO A 23 -6.86 -17.94 -14.30
CA PRO A 23 -8.27 -18.19 -13.99
C PRO A 23 -8.65 -17.84 -12.55
N LYS A 24 -9.84 -17.24 -12.36
CA LYS A 24 -10.39 -16.89 -11.03
C LYS A 24 -10.44 -18.07 -10.07
N THR A 25 -10.74 -19.26 -10.54
CA THR A 25 -10.75 -20.48 -9.71
C THR A 25 -9.39 -20.80 -9.09
N ILE A 26 -8.29 -20.27 -9.62
CA ILE A 26 -6.93 -20.44 -9.09
C ILE A 26 -6.59 -19.28 -8.16
N TRP A 27 -6.59 -18.04 -8.64
CA TRP A 27 -6.12 -16.90 -7.83
C TRP A 27 -7.04 -16.57 -6.65
N ASN A 28 -8.34 -16.86 -6.74
CA ASN A 28 -9.29 -16.59 -5.65
C ASN A 28 -9.05 -17.47 -4.41
N LYS A 29 -8.23 -18.53 -4.52
CA LYS A 29 -7.84 -19.37 -3.38
C LYS A 29 -6.88 -18.64 -2.44
N THR A 30 -6.00 -17.79 -2.98
CA THR A 30 -5.00 -17.03 -2.21
C THR A 30 -5.43 -15.58 -1.99
N ASN A 31 -6.21 -15.03 -2.91
CA ASN A 31 -6.68 -13.64 -2.90
C ASN A 31 -8.20 -13.65 -3.10
N PRO A 32 -8.98 -14.03 -2.08
CA PRO A 32 -10.42 -14.11 -2.20
C PRO A 32 -11.00 -12.74 -2.55
N ALA A 33 -11.76 -12.68 -3.64
CA ALA A 33 -12.47 -11.47 -4.03
C ALA A 33 -13.84 -11.39 -3.36
N ASP A 34 -14.33 -10.17 -3.18
CA ASP A 34 -15.70 -9.90 -2.75
C ASP A 34 -16.73 -10.04 -3.88
N GLU A 35 -17.98 -9.69 -3.60
CA GLU A 35 -19.11 -9.76 -4.53
C GLU A 35 -18.93 -8.92 -5.80
N ASN A 36 -18.10 -7.87 -5.73
CA ASN A 36 -17.77 -7.00 -6.87
C ASN A 36 -16.50 -7.43 -7.59
N ASN A 37 -16.00 -8.65 -7.32
CA ASN A 37 -14.75 -9.18 -7.83
C ASN A 37 -13.49 -8.40 -7.38
N LEU A 38 -13.59 -7.62 -6.29
CA LEU A 38 -12.46 -6.86 -5.79
C LEU A 38 -11.66 -7.64 -4.74
N ILE A 39 -10.33 -7.58 -4.81
CA ILE A 39 -9.40 -8.17 -3.85
C ILE A 39 -8.80 -7.09 -2.95
N ASP A 40 -8.44 -7.47 -1.73
CA ASP A 40 -7.74 -6.58 -0.80
C ASP A 40 -6.27 -6.42 -1.18
N ILE A 41 -5.79 -5.17 -1.22
CA ILE A 41 -4.42 -4.79 -1.54
C ILE A 41 -3.93 -3.78 -0.49
N ALA A 42 -2.66 -3.90 -0.12
CA ALA A 42 -1.97 -2.94 0.75
C ALA A 42 -0.88 -2.22 -0.04
N ALA A 43 -0.88 -0.88 0.00
CA ALA A 43 0.27 -0.08 -0.38
C ALA A 43 1.30 -0.15 0.75
N ARG A 44 2.51 -0.61 0.43
CA ARG A 44 3.62 -0.71 1.38
C ARG A 44 4.89 -0.20 0.73
N CYS A 45 5.47 0.82 1.34
CA CYS A 45 6.77 1.37 0.97
C CYS A 45 7.89 0.64 1.73
N LEU A 46 9.10 0.65 1.16
CA LEU A 46 10.29 0.16 1.82
C LEU A 46 11.10 1.34 2.35
N LEU A 47 11.33 1.40 3.65
CA LEU A 47 12.25 2.35 4.26
C LEU A 47 13.58 1.65 4.56
N ILE A 48 14.68 2.27 4.16
CA ILE A 48 16.04 1.77 4.31
C ILE A 48 16.81 2.77 5.18
N GLU A 49 17.25 2.33 6.35
CA GLU A 49 18.19 3.06 7.21
C GLU A 49 19.59 2.52 6.95
N ASP A 50 20.45 3.34 6.35
CA ASP A 50 21.84 2.97 6.06
C ASP A 50 22.83 4.09 6.38
N GLY A 51 23.50 3.95 7.53
CA GLY A 51 24.40 4.98 8.05
C GLY A 51 23.64 6.28 8.34
N ASN A 52 23.99 7.35 7.63
CA ASN A 52 23.36 8.66 7.75
C ASN A 52 22.27 8.90 6.70
N GLN A 53 21.94 7.90 5.89
CA GLN A 53 20.88 7.99 4.89
C GLN A 53 19.65 7.26 5.37
N LEU A 54 18.49 7.90 5.14
CA LEU A 54 17.19 7.31 5.35
C LEU A 54 16.42 7.39 4.04
N ILE A 55 16.33 6.27 3.33
CA ILE A 55 15.83 6.21 1.95
C ILE A 55 14.45 5.57 1.96
N LEU A 56 13.47 6.26 1.38
CA LEU A 56 12.13 5.71 1.18
C LEU A 56 11.94 5.35 -0.30
N ILE A 57 11.55 4.09 -0.56
CA ILE A 57 11.13 3.63 -1.89
C ILE A 57 9.61 3.70 -1.97
N ASP A 58 9.13 4.41 -3.00
CA ASP A 58 7.73 4.81 -3.24
C ASP A 58 7.13 5.72 -2.16
N THR A 59 5.96 6.30 -2.43
CA THR A 59 5.25 7.21 -1.51
C THR A 59 3.79 6.82 -1.25
N GLY A 60 3.40 5.62 -1.67
CA GLY A 60 2.06 5.09 -1.44
C GLY A 60 0.96 5.85 -2.19
N MET A 61 -0.25 5.83 -1.63
CA MET A 61 -1.42 6.48 -2.25
C MET A 61 -1.42 8.01 -2.09
N GLY A 62 -0.78 8.52 -1.04
CA GLY A 62 -0.81 9.95 -0.68
C GLY A 62 -2.23 10.51 -0.56
N ASP A 63 -2.35 11.82 -0.73
CA ASP A 63 -3.60 12.58 -0.63
C ASP A 63 -3.80 13.57 -1.80
N LYS A 64 -2.94 13.49 -2.83
CA LYS A 64 -2.94 14.41 -3.97
C LYS A 64 -4.17 14.27 -4.88
N GLN A 65 -4.80 13.11 -4.89
CA GLN A 65 -5.90 12.80 -5.81
C GLN A 65 -7.26 13.22 -5.23
N SER A 66 -8.25 13.40 -6.10
CA SER A 66 -9.61 13.77 -5.68
C SER A 66 -10.33 12.64 -4.93
N ASP A 67 -11.31 12.98 -4.09
CA ASP A 67 -12.19 12.00 -3.43
C ASP A 67 -12.88 11.07 -4.43
N LYS A 68 -13.25 11.59 -5.61
CA LYS A 68 -13.84 10.78 -6.69
C LYS A 68 -12.86 9.72 -7.18
N PHE A 69 -11.58 10.06 -7.33
CA PHE A 69 -10.55 9.11 -7.71
C PHE A 69 -10.41 8.02 -6.65
N PHE A 70 -10.28 8.40 -5.37
CA PHE A 70 -10.16 7.45 -4.27
C PHE A 70 -11.43 6.60 -4.07
N GLY A 71 -12.60 7.12 -4.43
CA GLY A 71 -13.87 6.39 -4.41
C GLY A 71 -13.88 5.12 -5.26
N TYR A 72 -13.04 5.03 -6.30
CA TYR A 72 -12.90 3.81 -7.11
C TYR A 72 -12.09 2.70 -6.43
N TYR A 73 -11.28 3.06 -5.43
CA TYR A 73 -10.31 2.15 -4.80
C TYR A 73 -10.82 1.54 -3.49
N SER A 74 -12.04 1.86 -3.05
CA SER A 74 -12.63 1.32 -1.82
C SER A 74 -11.64 1.33 -0.64
N LEU A 75 -11.04 2.49 -0.39
CA LEU A 75 -10.02 2.65 0.65
C LEU A 75 -10.54 2.19 2.02
N TRP A 76 -9.67 1.54 2.80
CA TRP A 76 -10.01 1.10 4.15
C TRP A 76 -8.81 1.10 5.09
N GLY A 77 -9.08 0.99 6.39
CA GLY A 77 -8.06 1.05 7.43
C GLY A 77 -7.59 2.48 7.73
N THR A 78 -6.53 2.60 8.54
CA THR A 78 -6.06 3.90 9.07
C THR A 78 -4.57 4.13 8.88
N HIS A 79 -3.92 3.29 8.06
CA HIS A 79 -2.50 3.42 7.76
C HIS A 79 -2.24 4.68 6.94
N SER A 80 -1.24 5.46 7.36
CA SER A 80 -0.74 6.62 6.63
C SER A 80 0.77 6.68 6.76
N MET A 81 1.43 7.40 5.85
CA MET A 81 2.88 7.57 5.84
C MET A 81 3.40 7.97 7.23
N ASP A 82 2.87 9.04 7.82
CA ASP A 82 3.36 9.56 9.10
C ASP A 82 3.14 8.60 10.25
N LYS A 83 1.95 7.98 10.34
CA LYS A 83 1.65 7.03 11.42
C LYS A 83 2.56 5.81 11.34
N SER A 84 2.83 5.34 10.13
CA SER A 84 3.68 4.18 9.88
C SER A 84 5.16 4.49 10.10
N LEU A 85 5.65 5.67 9.72
CA LEU A 85 7.02 6.12 10.04
C LEU A 85 7.21 6.34 11.55
N ALA A 86 6.25 7.00 12.20
CA ALA A 86 6.30 7.29 13.64
C ALA A 86 6.32 6.00 14.48
N LYS A 87 5.70 4.92 14.01
CA LYS A 87 5.79 3.59 14.64
C LYS A 87 7.23 3.08 14.75
N TYR A 88 8.11 3.49 13.84
CA TYR A 88 9.54 3.17 13.84
C TYR A 88 10.42 4.31 14.35
N GLY A 89 9.82 5.41 14.84
CA GLY A 89 10.54 6.55 15.40
C GLY A 89 11.08 7.56 14.37
N PHE A 90 10.59 7.50 13.13
CA PHE A 90 10.99 8.43 12.06
C PHE A 90 9.89 9.44 11.74
N HIS A 91 10.30 10.62 11.30
CA HIS A 91 9.47 11.63 10.65
C HIS A 91 9.77 11.65 9.14
N ARG A 92 8.81 12.08 8.32
CA ARG A 92 9.00 12.17 6.86
C ARG A 92 10.15 13.11 6.46
N ASP A 93 10.42 14.14 7.28
CA ASP A 93 11.48 15.11 7.04
C ASP A 93 12.88 14.55 7.35
N ASP A 94 12.96 13.37 7.97
CA ASP A 94 14.22 12.66 8.19
C ASP A 94 14.69 11.92 6.93
N ILE A 95 13.82 11.77 5.92
CA ILE A 95 14.12 11.07 4.67
C ILE A 95 15.07 11.93 3.81
N THR A 96 16.14 11.32 3.31
CA THR A 96 17.28 11.99 2.62
C THR A 96 17.46 11.54 1.18
#